data_AF-A0A497KAQ7-F1
#
_entry.id   AF-A0A497KAQ7-F1
#
_cell.length_a   1.000
_cell.length_b   1.000
_cell.length_c   1.000
_cell.angle_alpha   90.00
_cell.angle_beta   90.00
_cell.angle_gamma   90.00
#
_symmetry.space_group_name_H-M   'P 1'
#
loop_
_entity.id
_entity.type
_entity.pdbx_description
1 polymer ?
#
loop_
_entity_poly.entity_id
_entity_poly.type
_entity_poly.pdbx_seq_one_letter_code
_entity_poly.pdbx_strand_id
1 'polypeptide(L)'
;EKFKVADLPMAIIQPQPTPIEKITNENFLILRLRFKVWVFIRETEPENVFEELVQPMAQIIDVILDNPTLNDTVKEVYPVNFAVGEIEAMNRLYYGGTILFEALAVHSY
;
A
#
# COMPACT_ATOMS: atom_id res chain seq x y z
N GLU A 1 17.87 -3.21 -11.08
CA GLU A 1 18.62 -3.70 -9.90
C GLU A 1 17.66 -4.48 -9.02
N LYS A 2 17.91 -5.77 -8.79
CA LYS A 2 17.05 -6.63 -7.97
C LYS A 2 17.28 -6.21 -6.51
N PHE A 3 16.23 -5.69 -5.89
CA PHE A 3 16.09 -5.40 -4.46
C PHE A 3 17.12 -6.16 -3.60
N LYS A 4 18.16 -5.46 -3.15
CA LYS A 4 18.81 -5.89 -1.90
C LYS A 4 17.82 -5.49 -0.82
N VAL A 5 17.25 -6.46 -0.12
CA VAL A 5 16.52 -6.19 1.13
C VAL A 5 17.56 -5.56 2.07
N ALA A 6 17.60 -4.23 2.05
CA ALA A 6 18.34 -3.44 3.01
C ALA A 6 17.51 -3.45 4.30
N ASP A 7 18.20 -3.66 5.42
CA ASP A 7 17.76 -3.61 6.82
C ASP A 7 16.24 -3.54 7.06
N LEU A 8 15.69 -4.60 7.65
CA LEU A 8 14.31 -4.61 8.12
C LEU A 8 14.13 -3.65 9.31
N PRO A 9 12.95 -3.00 9.47
CA PRO A 9 11.74 -3.15 8.65
C PRO A 9 11.81 -2.38 7.32
N MET A 10 11.16 -2.92 6.29
CA MET A 10 11.16 -2.38 4.93
C MET A 10 9.76 -2.39 4.33
N ALA A 11 9.39 -1.35 3.58
CA ALA A 11 8.17 -1.32 2.79
C ALA A 11 8.47 -1.17 1.29
N ILE A 12 7.76 -1.92 0.43
CA ILE A 12 7.85 -1.83 -1.02
C ILE A 12 6.48 -1.45 -1.57
N ILE A 13 6.42 -0.32 -2.29
CA ILE A 13 5.21 0.12 -2.97
C ILE A 13 5.21 -0.45 -4.40
N GLN A 14 4.18 -1.23 -4.72
CA GLN A 14 3.98 -1.84 -6.01
C GLN A 14 2.68 -1.32 -6.65
N PRO A 15 2.76 -0.50 -7.72
CA PRO A 15 1.60 -0.10 -8.49
C PRO A 15 0.83 -1.31 -9.02
N GLN A 16 -0.49 -1.20 -9.07
CA GLN A 16 -1.39 -2.22 -9.59
C GLN A 16 -2.14 -1.70 -10.82
N PRO A 17 -2.59 -2.59 -11.72
CA PRO A 17 -3.48 -2.20 -12.82
C PRO A 17 -4.69 -1.43 -12.31
N THR A 18 -5.00 -0.34 -12.99
CA THR A 18 -6.02 0.63 -12.57
C THR A 18 -7.06 0.79 -13.68
N PRO A 19 -8.36 0.74 -13.37
CA PRO A 19 -9.39 1.09 -14.33
C PRO A 19 -9.40 2.60 -14.61
N ILE A 20 -9.70 2.95 -15.85
CA ILE A 20 -9.95 4.33 -16.29
C ILE A 20 -11.42 4.42 -16.67
N GLU A 21 -12.15 5.33 -16.04
CA GLU A 21 -13.57 5.56 -16.29
C GLU A 21 -13.76 6.96 -16.87
N LYS A 22 -14.54 7.07 -17.95
CA LYS A 22 -14.90 8.37 -18.52
C LYS A 22 -16.21 8.86 -17.89
N ILE A 23 -16.25 10.11 -17.46
CA ILE A 23 -17.52 10.75 -17.10
C ILE A 23 -18.23 11.16 -18.38
N THR A 24 -19.39 10.56 -18.65
CA THR A 24 -20.19 10.87 -19.84
C THR A 24 -20.62 12.34 -19.82
N ASN A 25 -20.42 13.03 -20.95
CA ASN A 25 -20.70 14.46 -21.16
C ASN A 25 -19.73 15.47 -20.55
N GLU A 26 -18.59 15.02 -20.00
CA GLU A 26 -17.51 15.91 -19.56
C GLU A 26 -16.15 15.48 -20.14
N ASN A 27 -15.19 16.41 -20.15
CA ASN A 27 -13.79 16.17 -20.55
C ASN A 27 -12.94 15.70 -19.35
N PHE A 28 -13.48 14.79 -18.54
CA PHE A 28 -12.81 14.26 -17.37
C PHE A 28 -12.67 12.74 -17.43
N LEU A 29 -11.52 12.26 -16.96
CA LEU A 29 -11.26 10.85 -16.66
C LEU A 29 -11.16 10.68 -15.14
N ILE A 30 -11.86 9.69 -14.63
CA ILE A 30 -11.70 9.17 -13.27
C ILE A 30 -10.69 8.03 -13.31
N LEU A 31 -9.68 8.12 -12.44
CA LEU A 31 -8.62 7.14 -12.27
C LEU A 31 -8.70 6.58 -10.85
N ARG A 32 -8.94 5.28 -10.71
CA ARG A 32 -8.91 4.58 -9.40
C ARG A 32 -7.56 3.90 -9.20
N LEU A 33 -6.53 4.70 -8.95
CA LEU A 33 -5.14 4.25 -8.86
C LEU A 33 -4.98 3.27 -7.71
N ARG A 34 -4.57 2.03 -8.00
CA ARG A 34 -4.32 1.02 -6.98
C ARG A 34 -2.83 0.84 -6.75
N PHE A 35 -2.42 0.76 -5.50
CA PHE A 35 -1.05 0.40 -5.14
C PHE A 35 -1.05 -0.52 -3.92
N LYS A 36 -0.19 -1.54 -3.97
CA LYS A 36 0.02 -2.48 -2.87
C LYS A 36 1.31 -2.13 -2.16
N VAL A 37 1.25 -1.96 -0.85
CA VAL A 37 2.42 -1.81 0.01
C VAL A 37 2.71 -3.17 0.62
N TRP A 38 3.84 -3.77 0.24
CA TRP A 38 4.39 -4.94 0.92
C TRP A 38 5.21 -4.45 2.10
N VAL A 39 4.95 -4.97 3.30
CA VAL A 39 5.64 -4.59 4.52
C VAL A 39 6.36 -5.82 5.07
N PHE A 40 7.68 -5.72 5.17
CA PHE A 40 8.56 -6.75 5.70
C PHE A 40 9.09 -6.25 7.04
N ILE A 41 8.76 -6.92 8.13
CA ILE A 41 9.12 -6.45 9.48
C ILE A 41 10.28 -7.25 10.04
N ARG A 42 10.23 -8.59 9.90
CA ARG A 42 11.24 -9.49 10.47
C ARG A 42 11.34 -10.82 9.73
N GLU A 43 12.41 -11.58 9.96
CA GLU A 43 12.60 -12.93 9.40
C GLU A 43 12.20 -14.06 10.37
N THR A 44 12.06 -13.75 11.66
CA THR A 44 11.69 -14.71 12.72
C THR A 44 10.23 -14.60 13.09
N GLU A 45 9.62 -15.71 13.50
CA GLU A 45 8.22 -15.75 13.94
C GLU A 45 7.96 -14.75 15.09
N PRO A 46 6.87 -13.95 15.02
CA PRO A 46 6.50 -13.03 16.09
C PRO A 46 5.98 -13.78 17.30
N GLU A 47 6.35 -13.34 18.50
CA GLU A 47 5.75 -13.84 19.75
C GLU A 47 4.37 -13.20 19.94
N ASN A 48 4.22 -11.95 19.52
CA ASN A 48 2.97 -11.20 19.53
C ASN A 48 2.69 -10.59 18.14
N VAL A 49 1.88 -11.29 17.35
CA VAL A 49 1.47 -10.84 16.00
C VAL A 49 0.87 -9.43 16.01
N PHE A 50 0.13 -9.06 17.05
CA PHE A 50 -0.55 -7.77 17.11
C PHE A 50 0.44 -6.61 17.32
N GLU A 51 1.27 -6.71 18.36
CA GLU A 51 2.24 -5.66 18.69
C GLU A 51 3.37 -5.58 17.66
N GLU A 52 3.81 -6.74 17.17
CA GLU A 52 5.00 -6.80 16.32
C GLU A 52 4.68 -6.63 14.83
N LEU A 53 3.49 -7.00 14.36
CA LEU A 53 3.13 -6.87 12.95
C LEU A 53 1.96 -5.91 12.70
N VAL A 54 0.84 -6.10 13.39
CA VAL A 54 -0.39 -5.31 13.13
C VAL A 54 -0.16 -3.84 13.46
N GLN A 55 0.41 -3.50 14.61
CA GLN A 55 0.64 -2.11 15.02
C GLN A 55 1.57 -1.35 14.07
N PRO A 56 2.77 -1.84 13.70
CA PRO A 56 3.62 -1.15 12.72
C PRO A 56 2.95 -0.98 11.36
N MET A 57 2.18 -1.97 10.91
CA MET A 57 1.45 -1.86 9.64
C MET A 57 0.27 -0.87 9.73
N ALA A 58 -0.41 -0.79 10.87
CA ALA A 58 -1.50 0.16 11.09
C ALA A 58 -1.00 1.61 11.08
N GLN A 59 0.20 1.88 11.60
CA GLN A 59 0.83 3.20 11.52
C GLN A 59 1.00 3.70 10.08
N ILE A 60 1.21 2.80 9.11
CA ILE A 60 1.27 3.16 7.69
C ILE A 60 -0.10 3.67 7.21
N ILE A 61 -1.19 3.04 7.64
CA ILE A 61 -2.54 3.50 7.34
C ILE A 61 -2.78 4.87 7.96
N ASP A 62 -2.41 5.04 9.24
CA ASP A 62 -2.61 6.31 9.96
C ASP A 62 -1.93 7.47 9.24
N VAL A 63 -0.68 7.30 8.79
CA VAL A 63 0.06 8.31 8.02
C VAL A 63 -0.63 8.66 6.70
N ILE A 64 -1.21 7.69 6.01
CA ILE A 64 -1.96 7.94 4.76
C ILE A 64 -3.29 8.66 5.05
N LEU A 65 -4.00 8.24 6.09
CA LEU A 65 -5.29 8.84 6.45
C LEU A 65 -5.17 10.23 7.07
N ASP A 66 -4.01 10.61 7.61
CA ASP A 66 -3.70 11.98 8.05
C ASP A 66 -3.49 12.94 6.86
N ASN A 67 -3.13 12.40 5.68
CA ASN A 67 -2.99 13.16 4.44
C ASN A 67 -3.63 12.42 3.25
N PRO A 68 -4.96 12.27 3.24
CA PRO A 68 -5.65 11.44 2.26
C PRO A 68 -5.64 12.05 0.85
N THR A 69 -5.25 13.32 0.68
CA THR A 69 -5.12 13.96 -0.63
C THR A 69 -3.72 13.80 -1.24
N LEU A 70 -2.77 13.23 -0.49
CA LEU A 70 -1.35 13.14 -0.85
C LEU A 70 -0.82 14.50 -1.35
N ASN A 71 -0.97 15.54 -0.52
CA ASN A 71 -0.64 16.92 -0.87
C ASN A 71 -1.39 17.42 -2.12
N ASP A 72 -2.71 17.22 -2.14
CA ASP A 72 -3.62 17.64 -3.23
C ASP A 72 -3.35 16.98 -4.60
N THR A 73 -2.53 15.94 -4.66
CA THR A 73 -2.23 15.18 -5.88
C THR A 73 -3.44 14.33 -6.31
N VAL A 74 -4.20 13.82 -5.35
CA VAL A 74 -5.39 13.01 -5.56
C VAL A 74 -6.55 13.57 -4.75
N LYS A 75 -7.78 13.19 -5.09
CA LYS A 75 -8.98 13.60 -4.34
C LYS A 75 -9.05 12.92 -2.98
N GLU A 76 -8.68 11.64 -2.94
CA GLU A 76 -8.73 10.82 -1.73
C GLU A 76 -7.87 9.57 -1.92
N VAL A 77 -7.33 9.04 -0.82
CA VAL A 77 -6.70 7.72 -0.70
C VAL A 77 -7.27 7.02 0.51
N TYR A 78 -7.64 5.75 0.34
CA TYR A 78 -8.13 4.91 1.43
C TYR A 78 -7.60 3.48 1.32
N PRO A 79 -7.44 2.77 2.46
CA PRO A 79 -7.11 1.36 2.46
C PRO A 79 -8.30 0.53 1.97
N VAL A 80 -8.02 -0.47 1.15
CA VAL A 80 -9.00 -1.42 0.58
C VAL A 80 -8.83 -2.80 1.19
N ASN A 81 -7.60 -3.19 1.51
CA ASN A 81 -7.30 -4.47 2.11
C ASN A 81 -6.12 -4.34 3.07
N PHE A 82 -6.20 -5.02 4.20
CA PHE A 82 -5.14 -5.16 5.18
C PHE A 82 -4.98 -6.65 5.48
N ALA A 83 -3.82 -7.21 5.16
CA ALA A 83 -3.52 -8.62 5.36
C ALA A 83 -2.17 -8.77 6.05
N VAL A 84 -2.16 -9.37 7.24
CA VAL A 84 -0.96 -9.65 8.04
C VAL A 84 -0.64 -11.13 7.97
N GLY A 85 0.64 -11.46 7.90
CA GLY A 85 1.11 -12.83 7.92
C GLY A 85 2.48 -13.01 7.29
N GLU A 86 2.68 -14.20 6.75
CA GLU A 86 3.91 -14.64 6.12
C GLU A 86 4.01 -14.16 4.67
N ILE A 87 5.22 -13.74 4.30
CA ILE A 87 5.57 -13.33 2.94
C ILE A 87 6.78 -14.14 2.50
N GLU A 88 6.58 -15.00 1.51
CA GLU A 88 7.69 -15.65 0.81
C GLU A 88 8.22 -14.74 -0.30
N ALA A 89 9.46 -14.28 -0.15
CA ALA A 89 10.12 -13.46 -1.15
C ALA A 89 11.62 -13.77 -1.22
N MET A 90 12.19 -13.79 -2.44
CA MET A 90 13.63 -14.00 -2.66
C MET A 90 14.19 -15.26 -1.96
N ASN A 91 13.42 -16.34 -1.93
CA ASN A 91 13.75 -17.60 -1.23
C ASN A 91 13.96 -17.43 0.29
N ARG A 92 13.31 -16.44 0.90
CA ARG A 92 13.26 -16.26 2.35
C ARG A 92 11.81 -16.05 2.80
N LEU A 93 11.56 -16.43 4.05
CA LEU A 93 10.31 -16.18 4.75
C LEU A 93 10.47 -14.88 5.55
N TYR A 94 9.50 -13.99 5.41
CA TYR A 94 9.40 -12.78 6.21
C TYR A 94 8.03 -12.73 6.89
N TYR A 95 7.96 -12.06 8.03
CA TYR A 95 6.75 -11.75 8.75
C TYR A 95 6.43 -10.26 8.59
N GLY A 96 5.18 -9.98 8.27
CA GLY A 96 4.69 -8.63 7.98
C GLY A 96 3.33 -8.71 7.31
N GLY A 97 3.21 -8.17 6.11
CA GLY A 97 1.97 -8.30 5.35
C GLY A 97 1.85 -7.36 4.16
N THR A 98 0.61 -7.17 3.72
CA THR A 98 0.30 -6.27 2.61
C THR A 98 -0.86 -5.35 2.94
N ILE A 99 -0.77 -4.13 2.43
CA ILE A 99 -1.84 -3.14 2.49
C ILE A 99 -2.14 -2.73 1.04
N LEU A 100 -3.39 -2.89 0.61
CA LEU A 100 -3.84 -2.38 -0.68
C LEU A 100 -4.52 -1.05 -0.46
N PHE A 101 -4.11 -0.04 -1.20
CA PHE A 101 -4.75 1.26 -1.23
C PHE A 101 -5.39 1.52 -2.60
N GLU A 102 -6.45 2.31 -2.60
CA GLU A 102 -7.04 2.91 -3.79
C GLU A 102 -7.02 4.42 -3.62
N ALA A 103 -6.58 5.13 -4.66
CA ALA A 103 -6.50 6.56 -4.75
C ALA A 103 -7.37 7.06 -5.90
N LEU A 104 -8.24 8.02 -5.61
CA LEU A 104 -9.13 8.63 -6.60
C LEU A 104 -8.46 9.85 -7.20
N ALA A 105 -8.11 9.80 -8.48
CA ALA A 105 -7.61 10.95 -9.22
C ALA A 105 -8.58 11.34 -10.35
N VAL A 106 -8.63 12.63 -10.66
CA VAL A 106 -9.43 13.18 -11.76
C VAL A 106 -8.51 13.92 -12.71
N HIS A 107 -8.57 13.58 -14.00
CA HIS A 107 -7.76 14.21 -15.04
C HIS A 107 -8.67 14.88 -16.07
N SER A 108 -8.48 16.18 -16.31
CA SER A 108 -9.11 16.92 -17.40
C SER A 108 -8.25 16.85 -18.67
N TYR A 109 -8.86 16.63 -19.83
CA TYR A 109 -8.15 16.53 -21.11
C TYR A 109 -8.82 17.29 -22.26
#